data_AF-A0A2S0U3Z1-F1
#
_entry.id   AF-A0A2S0U3Z1-F1
#
_cell.length_a   1.000
_cell.length_b   1.000
_cell.length_c   1.000
_cell.angle_alpha   90.00
_cell.angle_beta   90.00
_cell.angle_gamma   90.00
#
_symmetry.space_group_name_H-M   'P 1'
#
loop_
_entity.id
_entity.type
_entity.pdbx_description
1 polymer ?
#
loop_
_entity_poly.entity_id
_entity_poly.type
_entity_poly.pdbx_seq_one_letter_code
_entity_poly.pdbx_strand_id
1 'polypeptide(L)'
;MNLSLFLFLIGILGFILNRKNIILMIIAIEIMLLAVTMLILLSSFSFDDGIGQIFSIFIISLAGAESVIGLSIIVAVYRIKGNILIRQEV
;
A
#
# COMPACT_ATOMS: atom_id res chain seq x y z
N MET A 1 7.44 -4.22 -16.41
CA MET A 1 6.59 -3.01 -16.44
C MET A 1 5.10 -3.31 -16.52
N ASN A 2 4.63 -4.18 -17.42
CA ASN A 2 3.19 -4.43 -17.53
C ASN A 2 2.55 -5.01 -16.26
N LEU A 3 3.24 -5.93 -15.58
CA LEU A 3 2.77 -6.50 -14.32
C LEU A 3 2.63 -5.44 -13.21
N SER A 4 3.62 -4.55 -13.06
CA SER A 4 3.54 -3.48 -12.05
C SER A 4 2.40 -2.52 -12.37
N LEU A 5 2.18 -2.18 -13.63
CA LEU A 5 1.03 -1.36 -14.03
C LEU A 5 -0.31 -2.02 -13.68
N PHE A 6 -0.45 -3.32 -13.95
CA PHE A 6 -1.65 -4.09 -13.60
C PHE A 6 -1.87 -4.16 -12.09
N LEU A 7 -0.82 -4.44 -11.31
CA LEU A 7 -0.90 -4.47 -9.85
C LEU A 7 -1.29 -3.10 -9.29
N PHE A 8 -0.75 -2.02 -9.85
CA PHE A 8 -1.09 -0.66 -9.43
C PHE A 8 -2.57 -0.34 -9.70
N LEU A 9 -3.08 -0.73 -10.88
CA LEU A 9 -4.50 -0.57 -11.22
C LEU A 9 -5.41 -1.39 -10.31
N ILE A 10 -5.04 -2.63 -9.97
CA ILE A 10 -5.77 -3.47 -9.01
C ILE A 10 -5.77 -2.82 -7.63
N GLY A 11 -4.64 -2.26 -7.19
CA GLY A 11 -4.53 -1.51 -5.94
C GLY A 11 -5.46 -0.30 -5.91
N ILE A 12 -5.47 0.52 -6.97
CA ILE A 12 -6.37 1.68 -7.09
C ILE A 12 -7.84 1.24 -7.05
N LEU A 13 -8.21 0.23 -7.84
CA LEU A 13 -9.58 -0.28 -7.87
C LEU A 13 -9.99 -0.84 -6.50
N GLY A 14 -9.12 -1.60 -5.86
CA GLY A 14 -9.32 -2.13 -4.51
C GLY A 14 -9.56 -1.01 -3.49
N PHE A 15 -8.80 0.07 -3.57
CA PHE A 15 -8.93 1.23 -2.69
C PHE A 15 -10.26 1.99 -2.91
N ILE A 16 -10.63 2.24 -4.18
CA ILE A 16 -11.84 2.99 -4.53
C ILE A 16 -13.11 2.19 -4.20
N LEU A 17 -13.13 0.89 -4.47
CA LEU A 17 -14.31 0.04 -4.28
C LEU A 17 -14.56 -0.29 -2.80
N ASN A 18 -13.50 -0.48 -2.00
CA ASN A 18 -13.62 -0.99 -0.63
C ASN A 18 -13.59 0.11 0.46
N ARG A 19 -14.24 1.26 0.24
CA ARG A 19 -14.22 2.40 1.18
C ARG A 19 -14.85 2.15 2.56
N LYS A 20 -15.57 1.04 2.74
CA LYS A 20 -16.23 0.69 4.00
C LYS A 20 -15.31 -0.06 4.98
N ASN A 21 -14.30 -0.75 4.45
CA ASN A 21 -13.43 -1.64 5.19
C ASN A 21 -12.01 -1.06 5.22
N ILE A 22 -11.66 -0.36 6.30
CA ILE A 22 -10.34 0.31 6.45
C ILE A 22 -9.18 -0.67 6.24
N ILE A 23 -9.31 -1.90 6.72
CA ILE A 23 -8.27 -2.93 6.57
C ILE A 23 -8.03 -3.25 5.08
N LEU A 24 -9.09 -3.40 4.28
CA LEU A 24 -8.95 -3.62 2.84
C LEU A 24 -8.33 -2.41 2.14
N MET A 25 -8.60 -1.19 2.62
CA MET A 25 -7.97 0.02 2.09
C MET A 25 -6.46 0.03 2.36
N ILE A 26 -6.00 -0.36 3.56
CA ILE A 26 -4.57 -0.47 3.87
C ILE A 26 -3.91 -1.52 2.97
N ILE A 27 -4.52 -2.70 2.81
CA ILE A 27 -4.00 -3.73 1.91
C ILE A 27 -3.91 -3.22 0.47
N ALA A 28 -4.89 -2.44 0.01
CA ALA A 28 -4.85 -1.82 -1.32
C ALA A 28 -3.68 -0.81 -1.46
N ILE A 29 -3.37 -0.05 -0.41
CA ILE A 29 -2.21 0.86 -0.38
C ILE A 29 -0.89 0.07 -0.44
N GLU A 30 -0.76 -1.02 0.32
CA GLU A 30 0.41 -1.89 0.27
C GLU A 30 0.63 -2.49 -1.13
N ILE A 31 -0.44 -2.89 -1.81
CA ILE A 31 -0.38 -3.37 -3.20
C ILE A 31 0.09 -2.26 -4.16
N MET A 32 -0.38 -1.03 -3.97
CA MET A 32 0.08 0.11 -4.78
C MET A 32 1.56 0.42 -4.54
N LEU A 33 2.03 0.42 -3.29
CA LEU A 33 3.44 0.62 -2.94
C LEU A 33 4.31 -0.50 -3.52
N LEU A 34 3.87 -1.76 -3.41
CA LEU A 34 4.55 -2.90 -4.01
C LEU A 34 4.64 -2.79 -5.54
N ALA A 35 3.60 -2.29 -6.19
CA ALA A 35 3.62 -2.08 -7.64
C ALA A 35 4.64 -1.02 -8.06
N VAL A 36 4.74 0.07 -7.29
CA VAL A 36 5.73 1.14 -7.52
C VAL A 36 7.16 0.64 -7.28
N THR A 37 7.40 -0.12 -6.22
CA THR A 37 8.74 -0.70 -5.97
C THR A 37 9.15 -1.67 -7.07
N MET A 38 8.23 -2.53 -7.53
CA MET A 38 8.46 -3.41 -8.68
C MET A 38 8.79 -2.62 -9.95
N LEU A 39 8.11 -1.50 -10.21
CA LEU A 39 8.39 -0.67 -11.37
C LEU A 39 9.80 -0.08 -11.33
N ILE A 40 10.20 0.46 -10.17
CA ILE A 40 11.54 1.03 -9.96
C ILE A 40 12.61 -0.05 -10.10
N LEU A 41 12.40 -1.22 -9.50
CA LEU A 41 13.37 -2.33 -9.53
C LEU A 41 13.56 -2.88 -10.94
N LEU A 42 12.47 -3.04 -11.72
CA LEU A 42 12.54 -3.46 -13.13
C LEU A 42 13.23 -2.42 -14.02
N SER A 43 12.97 -1.13 -13.78
CA SER A 43 13.64 -0.05 -14.49
C SER A 43 15.13 -0.04 -14.17
N SER A 44 15.48 -0.10 -12.89
CA SER A 44 16.85 -0.17 -12.39
C SER A 44 17.63 -1.34 -12.98
N PHE A 45 17.01 -2.53 -13.07
CA PHE A 45 17.62 -3.69 -13.74
C PHE A 45 17.84 -3.47 -15.24
N SER A 46 16.95 -2.73 -15.92
CA SER A 46 17.08 -2.46 -17.36
C SER A 46 18.17 -1.45 -17.69
N PHE A 47 18.45 -0.52 -16.78
CA PHE A 47 19.46 0.54 -16.94
C PHE A 47 20.78 0.24 -16.21
N ASP A 48 20.91 -0.94 -15.58
CA ASP A 48 22.04 -1.34 -14.73
C ASP A 48 22.37 -0.29 -13.64
N ASP A 49 21.33 0.34 -13.09
CA ASP A 49 21.44 1.41 -12.09
C ASP A 49 21.30 0.85 -10.67
N GLY A 50 22.40 0.82 -9.91
CA GLY A 50 22.39 0.39 -8.51
C GLY A 50 21.59 1.30 -7.57
N ILE A 51 21.38 2.57 -7.91
CA ILE A 51 20.65 3.52 -7.05
C ILE A 51 19.18 3.10 -6.92
N GLY A 52 18.54 2.71 -8.02
CA GLY A 52 17.16 2.23 -8.00
C GLY A 52 16.97 0.94 -7.18
N GLN A 53 17.98 0.08 -7.09
CA GLN A 53 17.93 -1.12 -6.24
C GLN A 53 17.95 -0.75 -4.76
N ILE A 54 18.86 0.15 -4.37
CA ILE A 54 18.96 0.64 -2.98
C ILE A 54 17.67 1.36 -2.58
N PHE A 55 17.13 2.20 -3.45
CA PHE A 55 15.87 2.91 -3.21
C PHE A 55 14.69 1.94 -3.04
N SER A 56 14.66 0.83 -3.77
CA SER A 56 13.62 -0.19 -3.64
C SER A 56 13.63 -0.85 -2.24
N ILE A 57 14.80 -1.14 -1.69
CA ILE A 57 14.95 -1.68 -0.33
C ILE A 57 14.48 -0.65 0.72
N PHE A 58 14.81 0.63 0.51
CA PHE A 58 14.35 1.71 1.38
C PHE A 58 12.82 1.79 1.41
N ILE A 59 12.15 1.72 0.25
CA ILE A 59 10.68 1.74 0.19
C ILE A 59 10.07 0.53 0.92
N ILE A 60 10.66 -0.67 0.83
CA ILE A 60 10.16 -1.85 1.56
C ILE A 60 10.18 -1.61 3.07
N SER A 61 11.24 -0.98 3.58
CA SER A 61 11.36 -0.65 5.00
C SER A 61 10.33 0.43 5.41
N LEU A 62 10.12 1.43 4.55
CA LEU A 62 9.11 2.47 4.76
C LEU A 62 7.68 1.91 4.76
N ALA A 63 7.37 0.99 3.83
CA ALA A 63 6.08 0.31 3.75
C ALA A 63 5.80 -0.50 5.04
N GLY A 64 6.81 -1.20 5.57
CA GLY A 64 6.68 -1.88 6.86
C GLY A 64 6.36 -0.92 8.01
N ALA A 65 7.02 0.24 8.06
CA ALA A 65 6.74 1.26 9.06
C ALA A 65 5.33 1.85 8.93
N GLU A 66 4.87 2.12 7.70
CA GLU A 66 3.51 2.58 7.42
C GLU A 66 2.46 1.58 7.89
N SER A 67 2.62 0.29 7.55
CA SER A 67 1.74 -0.80 7.99
C SER A 67 1.57 -0.84 9.52
N VAL A 68 2.68 -0.70 10.27
CA VAL A 68 2.64 -0.68 11.75
C VAL A 68 1.86 0.53 12.26
N ILE A 69 2.09 1.71 11.68
CA ILE A 69 1.39 2.95 12.08
C ILE A 69 -0.10 2.84 11.74
N GLY A 70 -0.44 2.39 10.54
CA GLY A 70 -1.82 2.23 10.08
C GLY A 70 -2.60 1.26 10.96
N LEU A 71 -2.02 0.11 11.29
CA LEU A 71 -2.67 -0.87 12.17
C LEU A 71 -2.80 -0.35 13.61
N SER A 72 -1.81 0.38 14.12
CA SER A 72 -1.86 1.00 15.45
C SER A 72 -3.01 2.01 15.57
N ILE A 73 -3.23 2.81 14.52
CA ILE A 73 -4.36 3.75 14.46
C ILE A 73 -5.69 2.99 14.45
N ILE A 74 -5.81 1.91 13.66
CA ILE A 74 -7.01 1.08 13.64
C ILE A 74 -7.33 0.53 15.04
N VAL A 75 -6.33 0.00 15.74
CA VAL A 75 -6.51 -0.54 17.10
C VAL A 75 -6.95 0.56 18.06
N ALA A 76 -6.37 1.76 17.98
CA ALA A 76 -6.77 2.90 18.81
C ALA A 76 -8.23 3.31 18.55
N VAL A 77 -8.63 3.40 17.28
CA VAL A 77 -10.02 3.73 16.89
C VAL A 77 -10.99 2.65 17.35
N TYR A 78 -10.63 1.38 17.21
CA TYR A 78 -11.45 0.25 17.64
C TYR A 78 -11.70 0.28 19.15
N ARG A 79 -10.68 0.63 19.95
CA ARG A 79 -10.84 0.78 21.41
C ARG A 79 -11.83 1.87 21.81
N ILE A 80 -11.96 2.94 21.02
CA ILE A 80 -12.84 4.07 21.33
C ILE A 80 -14.26 3.83 20.79
N LYS A 81 -14.39 3.32 19.56
CA LYS A 81 -15.69 3.18 18.88
C LYS A 81 -16.35 1.80 19.03
N GLY A 82 -15.60 0.78 19.44
CA GLY A 82 -16.08 -0.62 19.51
C GLY A 82 -16.36 -1.27 18.14
N ASN A 83 -16.17 -0.53 17.04
CA ASN A 83 -16.32 -1.02 15.67
C ASN A 83 -15.36 -0.27 14.73
N ILE A 84 -14.87 -0.99 13.72
CA ILE A 84 -13.97 -0.53 12.65
C ILE A 84 -14.70 -0.16 11.36
N LEU A 85 -16.00 -0.46 11.25
CA LEU A 85 -16.80 -0.10 10.08
C LEU A 85 -16.96 1.42 9.99
N ILE A 86 -16.56 1.99 8.85
CA ILE A 86 -16.86 3.38 8.55
C ILE A 86 -18.35 3.45 8.23
N ARG A 87 -19.16 3.88 9.20
CA ARG A 87 -20.56 4.20 8.96
C ARG A 87 -20.61 5.44 8.07
N GLN A 88 -20.93 5.24 6.79
CA GLN A 88 -21.33 6.33 5.92
C GLN A 88 -22.70 6.79 6.42
N GLU A 89 -22.74 7.93 7.10
CA GLU A 89 -24.00 8.63 7.31
C GLU A 89 -24.48 9.09 5.93
N VAL A 90 -25.51 8.41 5.45
CA VAL A 90 -26.45 8.93 4.46
C VAL A 90 -27.68 9.35 5.23
#